data_AF-A0A7S4UFM0-F1
#
_entry.id   AF-A0A7S4UFM0-F1
#
_cell.length_a   1.000
_cell.length_b   1.000
_cell.length_c   1.000
_cell.angle_alpha   90.00
_cell.angle_beta   90.00
_cell.angle_gamma   90.00
#
_symmetry.space_group_name_H-M   'P 1'
#
loop_
_entity.id
_entity.type
_entity.pdbx_description
1 polymer ?
#
loop_
_entity_poly.entity_id
_entity_poly.type
_entity_poly.pdbx_seq_one_letter_code
_entity_poly.pdbx_strand_id
1 'polypeptide(L)'
;LSPRSMVELQQLCDKVPSYDSKIAFKTIEKELGRTVDELFSEITPEPVAAASLGQVYKATLRSTGQTVAVKVQRPAVLETVSLDLYLARELGLFVRNFPQLVDRLDAVALLDE
;
A
#
# COMPACT_ATOMS: atom_id res chain seq x y z
N LEU A 1 21.58 1.86 -9.43
CA LEU A 1 21.50 2.20 -7.98
C LEU A 1 22.74 1.71 -7.27
N SER A 2 23.41 2.57 -6.51
CA SER A 2 24.55 2.14 -5.67
C SER A 2 24.07 1.17 -4.57
N PRO A 3 24.93 0.27 -4.06
CA PRO A 3 24.58 -0.60 -2.93
C PRO A 3 24.06 0.17 -1.71
N ARG A 4 24.58 1.39 -1.48
CA ARG A 4 24.14 2.28 -0.41
C ARG A 4 22.72 2.82 -0.66
N SER A 5 22.44 3.24 -1.89
CA SER A 5 21.10 3.71 -2.29
C SER A 5 20.04 2.61 -2.18
N MET A 6 20.41 1.36 -2.48
CA MET A 6 19.51 0.21 -2.36
C MET A 6 19.12 -0.06 -0.90
N VAL A 7 20.07 0.02 0.02
CA VAL A 7 19.82 -0.15 1.47
C VAL A 7 18.93 0.96 2.01
N GLU A 8 19.15 2.22 1.61
CA GLU A 8 18.31 3.36 2.04
C GLU A 8 16.88 3.26 1.48
N LEU A 9 16.71 2.90 0.19
CA LEU A 9 15.38 2.64 -0.38
C LEU A 9 14.68 1.46 0.31
N GLN A 10 15.43 0.42 0.63
CA GLN A 10 14.91 -0.74 1.33
C GLN A 10 14.40 -0.36 2.73
N GLN A 11 15.10 0.51 3.46
CA GLN A 11 14.61 1.05 4.74
C GLN A 11 13.30 1.85 4.61
N LEU A 12 13.13 2.62 3.53
CA LEU A 12 11.87 3.31 3.23
C LEU A 12 10.72 2.33 2.94
N CYS A 13 11.01 1.20 2.29
CA CYS A 13 10.03 0.17 1.95
C CYS A 13 9.71 -0.78 3.12
N ASP A 14 10.65 -0.99 4.06
CA ASP A 14 10.65 -2.23 4.86
C ASP A 14 9.77 -2.25 6.10
N LYS A 15 9.22 -1.14 6.57
CA LYS A 15 8.56 -1.14 7.91
C LYS A 15 7.26 -0.36 7.97
N VAL A 16 6.28 -0.77 7.16
CA VAL A 16 4.89 -0.38 7.43
C VAL A 16 4.29 -1.37 8.44
N PRO A 17 4.03 -0.97 9.69
CA PRO A 17 3.52 -1.88 10.72
C PRO A 17 2.16 -2.44 10.32
N SER A 18 1.91 -3.69 10.69
CA SER A 18 0.58 -4.30 10.59
C SER A 18 -0.43 -3.51 11.43
N TYR A 19 -1.66 -3.40 10.95
CA TYR A 19 -2.81 -3.03 11.76
C TYR A 19 -3.50 -4.30 12.28
N ASP A 20 -4.43 -4.14 13.24
CA ASP A 20 -5.14 -5.26 13.87
C ASP A 20 -5.87 -6.12 12.82
N SER A 21 -5.54 -7.41 12.76
CA SER A 21 -6.16 -8.40 11.86
C SER A 21 -7.68 -8.49 12.04
N LYS A 22 -8.23 -8.13 13.21
CA LYS A 22 -9.69 -8.06 13.40
C LYS A 22 -10.33 -7.02 12.50
N ILE A 23 -9.65 -5.91 12.24
CA ILE A 23 -10.12 -4.88 11.30
C ILE A 23 -10.07 -5.46 9.88
N ALA A 24 -8.96 -6.14 9.53
CA ALA A 24 -8.80 -6.73 8.21
C ALA A 24 -9.88 -7.78 7.91
N PHE A 25 -10.15 -8.66 8.86
CA PHE A 25 -11.18 -9.70 8.74
C PHE A 25 -12.57 -9.09 8.61
N LYS A 26 -12.91 -8.07 9.42
CA LYS A 26 -14.17 -7.33 9.24
C LYS A 26 -14.31 -6.69 7.86
N THR A 27 -13.22 -6.18 7.28
CA THR A 27 -13.22 -5.65 5.91
C THR A 27 -13.52 -6.73 4.89
N ILE A 28 -12.87 -7.90 4.99
CA ILE A 28 -13.14 -9.06 4.13
C ILE A 28 -14.62 -9.43 4.20
N GLU A 29 -15.17 -9.57 5.41
CA GLU A 29 -16.57 -9.98 5.60
C GLU A 29 -17.55 -8.95 5.06
N LYS A 30 -17.27 -7.67 5.27
CA LYS A 30 -18.08 -6.57 4.76
C LYS A 30 -18.11 -6.53 3.23
N GLU A 31 -16.95 -6.71 2.58
CA GLU A 31 -16.85 -6.61 1.12
C GLU A 31 -17.34 -7.85 0.38
N LEU A 32 -17.17 -9.04 0.98
CA LEU A 32 -17.56 -10.31 0.37
C LEU A 32 -18.92 -10.83 0.86
N GLY A 33 -19.50 -10.20 1.89
CA GLY A 33 -20.83 -10.51 2.41
C GLY A 33 -20.94 -11.86 3.13
N ARG A 34 -19.81 -12.47 3.51
CA ARG A 34 -19.73 -13.80 4.14
C ARG A 34 -18.65 -13.79 5.21
N THR A 35 -18.78 -14.62 6.23
CA THR A 35 -17.78 -14.70 7.30
C THR A 35 -16.46 -15.29 6.81
N VAL A 36 -15.35 -14.94 7.46
CA VAL A 36 -14.04 -15.49 7.12
C VAL A 36 -14.03 -17.03 7.23
N ASP A 37 -14.71 -17.57 8.24
CA ASP A 37 -14.87 -19.02 8.44
C ASP A 37 -15.64 -19.71 7.32
N GLU A 38 -16.62 -19.04 6.70
CA GLU A 38 -17.35 -19.58 5.55
C GLU A 38 -16.50 -19.61 4.28
N LEU A 39 -15.65 -18.60 4.09
CA LEU A 39 -14.84 -18.42 2.88
C LEU A 39 -13.59 -19.30 2.88
N PHE A 40 -12.93 -19.41 4.03
CA PHE A 40 -11.63 -20.06 4.15
C PHE A 40 -11.70 -21.23 5.14
N SER A 41 -11.06 -22.35 4.79
CA SER A 41 -10.85 -23.45 5.73
C SER A 41 -9.75 -23.13 6.73
N GLU A 42 -8.77 -22.33 6.31
CA GLU A 42 -7.66 -21.84 7.13
C GLU A 42 -7.29 -20.43 6.67
N ILE A 43 -6.95 -19.54 7.60
CA ILE A 43 -6.34 -18.24 7.33
C ILE A 43 -5.35 -17.92 8.45
N THR A 44 -4.21 -17.33 8.12
CA THR A 44 -3.22 -16.96 9.14
C THR A 44 -3.78 -15.87 10.06
N PRO A 45 -3.62 -15.96 11.39
CA PRO A 45 -4.11 -14.92 12.31
C PRO A 45 -3.33 -13.62 12.17
N GLU A 46 -2.05 -13.73 11.82
CA GLU A 46 -1.16 -12.62 11.53
C GLU A 46 -0.90 -12.51 10.02
N PRO A 47 -0.68 -11.30 9.49
CA PRO A 47 -0.37 -11.11 8.08
C PRO A 47 1.04 -11.66 7.76
N VAL A 48 1.17 -12.28 6.58
CA VAL A 48 2.48 -12.73 6.05
C VAL A 48 3.30 -11.58 5.48
N ALA A 49 2.64 -10.48 5.12
CA ALA A 49 3.28 -9.26 4.66
C ALA A 49 2.39 -8.04 4.94
N ALA A 50 3.01 -6.89 5.18
CA ALA A 50 2.33 -5.60 5.29
C ALA A 50 2.99 -4.60 4.36
N ALA A 51 2.18 -3.78 3.69
CA ALA A 51 2.60 -2.73 2.79
C ALA A 51 1.80 -1.44 3.05
N SER A 52 2.17 -0.37 2.35
CA SER A 52 1.54 0.96 2.47
C SER A 52 0.03 0.93 2.20
N LEU A 53 -0.43 0.12 1.26
CA LEU A 53 -1.84 0.07 0.85
C LEU A 53 -2.65 -1.06 1.50
N GLY A 54 -2.02 -1.99 2.22
CA GLY A 54 -2.72 -3.16 2.73
C GLY A 54 -1.84 -4.20 3.42
N GLN A 55 -2.48 -5.28 3.85
CA GLN A 55 -1.85 -6.46 4.44
C GLN A 55 -2.16 -7.70 3.60
N VAL A 56 -1.31 -8.70 3.64
CA VAL A 56 -1.51 -9.97 2.94
C VAL A 56 -1.58 -11.09 3.96
N TYR A 57 -2.56 -11.97 3.81
CA TYR A 57 -2.76 -13.17 4.60
C TYR A 57 -2.61 -14.40 3.71
N LYS A 58 -2.10 -15.49 4.26
CA LYS A 58 -2.17 -16.80 3.60
C LYS A 58 -3.47 -17.46 4.04
N ALA A 59 -4.25 -17.96 3.08
CA ALA A 59 -5.49 -18.65 3.36
C ALA A 59 -5.69 -19.86 2.44
N THR A 60 -6.60 -20.75 2.81
CA THR A 60 -7.04 -21.88 1.98
C THR A 60 -8.53 -21.74 1.73
N LEU A 61 -8.94 -21.68 0.46
CA LEU A 61 -10.35 -21.54 0.08
C LEU A 61 -11.13 -22.78 0.48
N ARG A 62 -12.25 -22.61 1.17
CA ARG A 62 -13.11 -23.74 1.59
C ARG A 62 -13.79 -24.43 0.40
N SER A 63 -14.11 -23.67 -0.65
CA SER A 63 -14.82 -24.19 -1.83
C SER A 63 -13.97 -25.09 -2.72
N THR A 64 -12.67 -24.79 -2.86
CA THR A 64 -11.78 -25.49 -3.79
C THR A 64 -10.59 -26.18 -3.13
N GLY A 65 -10.29 -25.85 -1.87
CA GLY A 65 -9.08 -26.31 -1.16
C GLY A 65 -7.80 -25.60 -1.62
N GLN A 66 -7.88 -24.60 -2.50
CA GLN A 66 -6.69 -23.92 -3.02
C GLN A 66 -6.12 -22.93 -2.00
N THR A 67 -4.79 -22.94 -1.86
CA THR A 67 -4.07 -21.92 -1.10
C THR A 67 -3.98 -20.62 -1.89
N VAL A 68 -4.36 -19.52 -1.26
CA VAL A 68 -4.40 -18.18 -1.85
C VAL A 68 -3.72 -17.14 -0.95
N ALA A 69 -3.28 -16.05 -1.58
CA ALA A 69 -2.85 -14.84 -0.88
C ALA A 69 -4.03 -13.86 -0.86
N VAL A 70 -4.51 -13.52 0.35
CA VAL A 70 -5.62 -12.59 0.55
C VAL A 70 -5.05 -11.23 0.91
N LYS A 71 -5.08 -10.29 -0.03
CA LYS A 71 -4.65 -8.91 0.20
C LYS A 71 -5.83 -8.05 0.65
N VAL A 72 -5.73 -7.48 1.83
CA VAL A 72 -6.75 -6.62 2.44
C VAL A 72 -6.27 -5.19 2.44
N GLN A 73 -7.07 -4.28 1.89
CA GLN A 73 -6.75 -2.85 1.87
C GLN A 73 -6.73 -2.29 3.31
N ARG A 74 -5.80 -1.35 3.59
CA ARG A 74 -5.82 -0.62 4.86
C ARG A 74 -7.09 0.24 4.96
N PRO A 75 -7.64 0.43 6.17
CA PRO A 75 -8.72 1.40 6.37
C PRO A 75 -8.26 2.80 5.96
N ALA A 76 -9.20 3.61 5.44
CA ALA A 76 -8.98 4.99 5.02
C ALA A 76 -7.91 5.23 3.92
N VAL A 77 -7.47 4.19 3.20
CA VAL A 77 -6.49 4.33 2.11
C VAL A 77 -6.92 5.34 1.05
N LEU A 78 -8.21 5.35 0.69
CA LEU A 78 -8.74 6.29 -0.29
C LEU A 78 -8.56 7.75 0.14
N GLU A 79 -8.77 8.06 1.42
CA GLU A 79 -8.62 9.41 1.95
C GLU A 79 -7.14 9.84 1.90
N THR A 80 -6.23 8.97 2.33
CA THR A 80 -4.79 9.22 2.28
C THR A 80 -4.31 9.44 0.85
N VAL A 81 -4.65 8.52 -0.07
CA VAL A 81 -4.24 8.65 -1.48
C VAL A 81 -4.84 9.89 -2.14
N SER A 82 -6.09 10.24 -1.80
CA SER A 82 -6.73 11.45 -2.34
C SER A 82 -6.03 12.72 -1.85
N LEU A 83 -5.63 12.77 -0.58
CA LEU A 83 -4.87 13.88 -0.04
C LEU A 83 -3.49 13.99 -0.69
N ASP A 84 -2.79 12.87 -0.87
CA ASP A 84 -1.48 12.85 -1.55
C ASP A 84 -1.57 13.38 -2.98
N LEU A 85 -2.59 12.94 -3.74
CA LEU A 85 -2.83 13.41 -5.10
C LEU A 85 -3.23 14.90 -5.14
N TYR A 86 -4.02 15.35 -4.16
CA TYR A 86 -4.38 16.76 -4.03
C TYR A 86 -3.15 17.63 -3.79
N LEU A 87 -2.29 17.25 -2.84
CA LEU A 87 -1.05 17.96 -2.52
C LEU A 87 -0.07 17.94 -3.70
N ALA A 88 0.08 16.80 -4.39
CA ALA A 88 0.91 16.69 -5.58
C ALA A 88 0.43 17.62 -6.71
N ARG A 89 -0.89 17.74 -6.88
CA ARG A 89 -1.49 18.65 -7.87
C ARG A 89 -1.23 20.11 -7.53
N GLU A 90 -1.44 20.51 -6.27
CA GLU A 90 -1.18 21.87 -5.80
C GLU A 90 0.30 22.23 -5.95
N LEU A 91 1.21 21.31 -5.60
CA LEU A 91 2.64 21.50 -5.80
C LEU A 91 2.98 21.66 -7.29
N GLY A 92 2.42 20.83 -8.17
CA GLY A 92 2.64 20.96 -9.62
C GLY A 92 2.18 22.30 -10.18
N LEU A 93 1.04 22.81 -9.70
CA LEU A 93 0.53 24.13 -10.07
C LEU A 93 1.42 25.26 -9.52
N PHE A 94 1.91 25.13 -8.28
CA PHE A 94 2.84 26.07 -7.67
C PHE A 94 4.16 26.14 -8.46
N VAL A 95 4.77 25.00 -8.76
CA VAL A 95 6.02 24.91 -9.54
C VAL A 95 5.85 25.55 -10.92
N ARG A 96 4.70 25.33 -11.60
CA ARG A 96 4.40 26.00 -12.88
C ARG A 96 4.34 27.52 -12.77
N ASN A 97 3.87 28.05 -11.65
CA ASN A 97 3.69 29.50 -11.46
C ASN A 97 4.96 30.19 -10.93
N PHE A 98 6.01 29.45 -10.56
CA PHE A 98 7.29 29.96 -10.09
C PHE A 98 8.45 29.40 -10.95
N PRO A 99 8.62 29.88 -12.19
CA PRO A 99 9.62 29.35 -13.13
C PRO A 99 11.07 29.39 -12.60
N GLN A 100 11.39 30.31 -11.68
CA GLN A 100 12.72 30.40 -11.07
C GLN A 100 13.08 29.25 -10.11
N LEU A 101 12.09 28.45 -9.66
CA LEU A 101 12.31 27.21 -8.90
C LEU A 101 12.56 26.01 -9.82
N VAL A 102 11.97 26.01 -11.03
CA VAL A 102 12.19 24.99 -12.07
C VAL A 102 13.61 25.08 -12.62
N ASP A 103 14.17 26.28 -12.73
CA ASP A 103 15.57 26.44 -13.18
C ASP A 103 16.61 26.00 -12.13
N ARG A 104 16.22 25.80 -10.86
CA ARG A 104 17.13 25.37 -9.77
C ARG A 104 17.04 23.89 -9.43
N LEU A 105 15.86 23.29 -9.60
CA LEU A 105 15.66 21.86 -9.59
C LEU A 105 15.79 21.42 -11.03
N ASP A 106 16.96 20.94 -11.44
CA ASP A 106 17.20 20.44 -12.79
C ASP A 106 16.31 19.20 -13.04
N ALA A 107 15.03 19.46 -13.30
CA ALA A 107 13.97 18.48 -13.36
C ALA A 107 14.14 17.54 -14.56
N VAL A 108 14.90 17.99 -15.55
CA VAL A 108 15.31 17.19 -16.72
C VAL A 108 16.33 16.13 -16.28
N ALA A 109 17.34 16.50 -15.47
CA ALA A 109 18.32 15.54 -14.96
C ALA A 109 17.70 14.46 -14.03
N LEU A 110 16.57 14.77 -13.39
CA LEU A 110 15.83 13.85 -12.50
C LEU A 110 14.85 12.92 -13.23
N LEU A 111 14.51 13.19 -14.49
CA LEU A 111 13.57 12.40 -15.30
C LEU A 111 14.28 11.48 -16.31
N ASP A 112 15.55 11.74 -16.61
CA ASP A 112 16.38 10.94 -17.50
C ASP A 112 17.20 9.83 -16.78
N GLU A 113 16.99 9.62 -15.46
CA GLU A 113 17.46 8.45 -14.68
C GLU A 113 16.34 7.43 -14.40
#